data_AF-A0A1Q5XXK0-F1
#
_entry.id   AF-A0A1Q5XXK0-F1
#
_cell.length_a   1.000
_cell.length_b   1.000
_cell.length_c   1.000
_cell.angle_alpha   90.00
_cell.angle_beta   90.00
_cell.angle_gamma   90.00
#
_symmetry.space_group_name_H-M   'P 1'
#
loop_
_entity.id
_entity.type
_entity.pdbx_description
1 polymer ?
#
loop_
_entity_poly.entity_id
_entity_poly.type
_entity_poly.pdbx_seq_one_letter_code
_entity_poly.pdbx_strand_id
1 'polypeptide(L)'
;MKRSITLPLVFVLLLTLSFPGTSTVSAASSSELIVVNKKTNTLGYFSGGKLVRTFPVATGKTKSLTPEGSFKIVVKIKNRPYYKEHIPGGDPANPLGDRWLGLEVNGTKGTTYAIHGNNNESSIGKYVSAGCIRMHNEDIHWLYPQIARNTKVVIISSSLSLDSIAANNGYSFGITAFAGTFIIDGKPLRLKDDLILESSRVFVPLRETVALLGGTLKPQAGTGALEITIGNRTVTHKPLTTQAVVQGQTLSMIASKNVNNRLYLPLGSLTELFGLPFKWSKQEATVTF
;
A
#
# COMPACT_ATOMS: atom_id res chain seq x y z
N MET A 1 19.45 -29.08 -71.97
CA MET A 1 20.58 -28.57 -71.16
C MET A 1 20.10 -27.36 -70.36
N LYS A 2 20.51 -27.29 -69.08
CA LYS A 2 19.81 -26.64 -67.96
C LYS A 2 19.98 -25.11 -67.93
N ARG A 3 18.90 -24.43 -67.55
CA ARG A 3 18.76 -23.00 -67.25
C ARG A 3 19.51 -22.64 -65.96
N SER A 4 20.30 -21.56 -65.92
CA SER A 4 20.76 -20.95 -64.67
C SER A 4 19.91 -19.71 -64.35
N ILE A 5 19.16 -19.80 -63.26
CA ILE A 5 18.37 -18.70 -62.69
C ILE A 5 19.26 -18.05 -61.63
N THR A 6 19.57 -16.76 -61.79
CA THR A 6 20.21 -15.94 -60.76
C THR A 6 19.13 -15.42 -59.81
N LEU A 7 19.20 -15.83 -58.54
CA LEU A 7 18.33 -15.38 -57.45
C LEU A 7 19.07 -14.25 -56.68
N PRO A 8 18.47 -13.07 -56.44
CA PRO A 8 19.13 -12.05 -55.64
C PRO A 8 18.96 -12.38 -54.16
N LEU A 9 20.08 -12.35 -53.43
CA LEU A 9 20.15 -12.56 -51.99
C LEU A 9 19.62 -11.30 -51.27
N VAL A 10 18.37 -11.32 -50.81
CA VAL A 10 17.81 -10.26 -49.96
C VAL A 10 18.25 -10.52 -48.52
N PHE A 11 19.14 -9.68 -48.00
CA PHE A 11 19.59 -9.71 -46.62
C PHE A 11 18.54 -9.00 -45.74
N VAL A 12 17.66 -9.75 -45.09
CA VAL A 12 16.70 -9.18 -44.12
C VAL A 12 17.39 -9.08 -42.75
N LEU A 13 17.81 -7.86 -42.41
CA LEU A 13 18.33 -7.53 -41.08
C LEU A 13 17.17 -7.45 -40.08
N LEU A 14 16.96 -8.49 -39.28
CA LEU A 14 16.01 -8.47 -38.15
C LEU A 14 16.55 -7.57 -37.04
N LEU A 15 16.05 -6.33 -36.97
CA LEU A 15 16.34 -5.42 -35.86
C LEU A 15 15.43 -5.77 -34.67
N THR A 16 15.93 -6.57 -33.72
CA THR A 16 15.23 -6.84 -32.46
C THR A 16 15.26 -5.60 -31.58
N LEU A 17 14.21 -4.79 -31.63
CA LEU A 17 13.94 -3.71 -30.69
C LEU A 17 13.78 -4.31 -29.28
N SER A 18 14.86 -4.26 -28.51
CA SER A 18 14.86 -4.58 -27.09
C SER A 18 14.17 -3.43 -26.36
N PHE A 19 12.89 -3.59 -26.06
CA PHE A 19 12.18 -2.66 -25.18
C PHE A 19 12.76 -2.81 -23.76
N PRO A 20 13.28 -1.73 -23.14
CA PRO A 20 13.71 -1.79 -21.76
C PRO A 20 12.49 -2.07 -20.89
N GLY A 21 12.54 -3.19 -20.17
CA GLY A 21 11.50 -3.61 -19.24
C GLY A 21 11.20 -2.48 -18.26
N THR A 22 9.97 -1.97 -18.31
CA THR A 22 9.44 -1.12 -17.27
C THR A 22 9.38 -1.95 -15.99
N SER A 23 10.34 -1.71 -15.10
CA SER A 23 10.28 -2.23 -13.74
C SER A 23 9.04 -1.65 -13.10
N THR A 24 7.97 -2.44 -13.01
CA THR A 24 6.83 -2.10 -12.19
C THR A 24 7.33 -2.09 -10.76
N VAL A 25 7.50 -0.87 -10.21
CA VAL A 25 7.76 -0.68 -8.80
C VAL A 25 6.60 -1.33 -8.07
N SER A 26 6.86 -2.51 -7.49
CA SER A 26 5.93 -3.19 -6.62
C SER A 26 5.52 -2.20 -5.52
N ALA A 27 4.28 -1.72 -5.61
CA ALA A 27 3.69 -0.92 -4.56
C ALA A 27 3.56 -1.84 -3.35
N ALA A 28 4.55 -1.74 -2.45
CA ALA A 28 4.51 -2.36 -1.15
C ALA A 28 3.12 -2.10 -0.55
N SER A 29 2.44 -3.19 -0.20
CA SER A 29 1.24 -3.21 0.63
C SER A 29 1.49 -2.28 1.82
N SER A 30 0.97 -1.04 1.78
CA SER A 30 1.21 -0.11 2.90
C SER A 30 0.22 -0.45 3.99
N SER A 31 0.53 -1.52 4.72
CA SER A 31 0.00 -1.76 6.06
C SER A 31 0.20 -0.55 6.98
N GLU A 32 1.12 0.34 6.61
CA GLU A 32 1.52 1.55 7.33
C GLU A 32 0.92 2.84 6.74
N LEU A 33 0.45 3.72 7.63
CA LEU A 33 0.05 5.09 7.31
C LEU A 33 0.50 6.03 8.42
N ILE A 34 0.99 7.21 8.05
CA ILE A 34 1.16 8.32 8.97
C ILE A 34 0.05 9.35 8.71
N VAL A 35 -0.59 9.83 9.77
CA VAL A 35 -1.51 10.98 9.71
C VAL A 35 -0.99 12.08 10.61
N VAL A 36 -0.79 13.27 10.06
CA VAL A 36 -0.43 14.49 10.80
C VAL A 36 -1.64 15.42 10.80
N ASN A 37 -2.20 15.67 11.99
CA ASN A 37 -3.21 16.71 12.17
C ASN A 37 -2.57 17.98 12.71
N LYS A 38 -2.47 18.99 11.84
CA LYS A 38 -1.91 20.30 12.16
C LYS A 38 -2.74 21.05 13.19
N LYS A 39 -4.07 20.87 13.20
CA LYS A 39 -4.96 21.60 14.12
C LYS A 39 -4.67 21.27 15.59
N THR A 40 -4.33 20.00 15.84
CA THR A 40 -4.03 19.47 17.17
C THR A 40 -2.53 19.30 17.41
N ASN A 41 -1.70 19.52 16.39
CA ASN A 41 -0.25 19.25 16.44
C ASN A 41 0.05 17.80 16.89
N THR A 42 -0.63 16.84 16.28
CA THR A 42 -0.48 15.41 16.59
C THR A 42 -0.16 14.59 15.33
N LEU A 43 0.69 13.58 15.49
CA LEU A 43 1.01 12.57 14.48
C LEU A 43 0.52 11.20 14.95
N GLY A 44 -0.33 10.54 14.17
CA GLY A 44 -0.73 9.15 14.36
C GLY A 44 0.06 8.22 13.44
N TYR A 45 0.64 7.17 14.00
CA TYR A 45 1.20 6.06 13.25
C TYR A 45 0.24 4.88 13.26
N PHE A 46 -0.17 4.46 12.06
CA PHE A 46 -1.05 3.34 11.83
C PHE A 46 -0.27 2.21 11.21
N SER A 47 -0.47 0.99 11.70
CA SER A 47 0.08 -0.23 11.12
C SER A 47 -0.82 -1.43 11.42
N GLY A 48 -0.97 -2.34 10.46
CA GLY A 48 -1.75 -3.57 10.64
C GLY A 48 -3.24 -3.35 10.99
N GLY A 49 -3.87 -2.35 10.38
CA GLY A 49 -5.28 -2.05 10.58
C GLY A 49 -5.63 -1.38 11.92
N LYS A 50 -4.66 -0.86 12.66
CA LYS A 50 -4.88 -0.11 13.90
C LYS A 50 -4.06 1.17 13.98
N LEU A 51 -4.53 2.12 14.80
CA LEU A 51 -3.68 3.20 15.33
C LEU A 51 -2.73 2.59 16.36
N VAL A 52 -1.44 2.57 16.05
CA VAL A 52 -0.41 1.96 16.93
C VAL A 52 0.04 2.94 17.99
N ARG A 53 0.30 4.20 17.59
CA ARG A 53 0.81 5.22 18.50
C ARG A 53 0.47 6.62 18.01
N THR A 54 0.33 7.54 18.96
CA THR A 54 0.14 8.97 18.71
C THR A 54 1.26 9.75 19.37
N PHE A 55 1.75 10.77 18.68
CA PHE A 55 2.87 11.61 19.10
C PHE A 55 2.48 13.08 19.04
N PRO A 56 2.90 13.90 20.02
CA PRO A 56 2.87 15.35 19.85
C PRO A 56 3.93 15.77 18.84
N VAL A 57 3.63 16.76 18.01
CA VAL A 57 4.57 17.28 16.99
C VAL A 57 4.56 18.79 16.94
N ALA A 58 5.62 19.41 16.42
CA ALA A 58 5.58 20.82 16.03
C ALA A 58 5.40 20.95 14.52
N THR A 59 4.56 21.89 14.07
CA THR A 59 4.34 22.17 12.65
C THR A 59 4.70 23.61 12.30
N GLY A 60 4.49 23.98 11.03
CA GLY A 60 4.84 25.28 10.49
C GLY A 60 4.18 26.43 11.25
N LYS A 61 4.91 27.55 11.41
CA LYS A 61 4.42 28.77 12.08
C LYS A 61 3.11 29.30 11.52
N THR A 62 2.88 29.09 10.23
CA THR A 62 1.64 29.45 9.55
C THR A 62 1.07 28.22 8.85
N LYS A 63 -0.23 28.28 8.56
CA LYS A 63 -0.94 27.17 7.90
C LYS A 63 -0.31 26.77 6.57
N SER A 64 0.28 27.68 5.82
CA SER A 64 0.85 27.40 4.49
C SER A 64 2.23 26.73 4.54
N LEU A 65 2.99 26.88 5.63
CA LEU A 65 4.37 26.39 5.70
C LEU A 65 4.46 24.86 5.74
N THR A 66 3.57 24.20 6.47
CA THR A 66 3.44 22.73 6.41
C THR A 66 2.35 22.38 5.40
N PRO A 67 2.71 21.85 4.21
CA PRO A 67 1.77 21.60 3.13
C PRO A 67 0.77 20.51 3.52
N GLU A 68 -0.51 20.72 3.20
CA GLU A 68 -1.56 19.73 3.37
C GLU A 68 -1.67 18.86 2.11
N GLY A 69 -2.01 17.58 2.28
CA GLY A 69 -2.11 16.63 1.18
C GLY A 69 -1.66 15.22 1.56
N SER A 70 -1.54 14.38 0.54
CA SER A 70 -1.03 13.02 0.66
C SER A 70 0.35 12.92 0.02
N PHE A 71 1.34 12.53 0.81
CA PHE A 71 2.75 12.45 0.44
C PHE A 71 3.30 11.05 0.70
N LYS A 72 4.57 10.85 0.34
CA LYS A 72 5.31 9.61 0.60
C LYS A 72 6.65 9.89 1.25
N ILE A 73 7.09 8.98 2.11
CA ILE A 73 8.46 8.98 2.64
C ILE A 73 9.40 8.48 1.55
N VAL A 74 10.27 9.33 1.02
CA VAL A 74 11.19 8.97 -0.07
C VAL A 74 12.63 8.83 0.37
N VAL A 75 12.99 9.40 1.53
CA VAL A 75 14.36 9.40 2.05
C VAL A 75 14.34 9.11 3.55
N LYS A 76 15.30 8.31 4.02
CA LYS A 76 15.55 8.06 5.45
C LYS A 76 17.03 8.30 5.73
N ILE A 77 17.36 9.23 6.61
CA ILE A 77 18.75 9.58 6.97
C ILE A 77 18.91 9.57 8.50
N LYS A 78 19.97 8.96 9.00
CA LYS A 78 20.45 9.14 10.37
C LYS A 78 21.48 10.26 10.38
N ASN A 79 21.47 11.12 11.40
CA ASN A 79 22.46 12.18 11.60
C ASN A 79 22.62 13.08 10.36
N ARG A 80 21.53 13.66 9.87
CA ARG A 80 21.59 14.56 8.70
C ARG A 80 22.32 15.85 9.09
N PRO A 81 23.39 16.27 8.39
CA PRO A 81 24.01 17.57 8.62
C PRO A 81 23.02 18.71 8.36
N TYR A 82 23.13 19.79 9.14
CA TYR A 82 22.35 20.99 8.90
C TYR A 82 23.21 22.03 8.17
N TYR A 83 23.16 21.94 6.84
CA TYR A 83 24.03 22.70 5.95
C TYR A 83 23.90 24.22 6.09
N LYS A 84 22.72 24.74 6.43
CA LYS A 84 22.50 26.20 6.52
C LYS A 84 23.40 26.86 7.56
N GLU A 85 23.68 26.17 8.67
CA GLU A 85 24.51 26.68 9.77
C GLU A 85 25.78 25.83 9.95
N HIS A 86 26.14 25.03 8.94
CA HIS A 86 27.33 24.16 8.94
C HIS A 86 27.44 23.23 10.16
N ILE A 87 26.32 22.81 10.73
CA ILE A 87 26.30 21.93 11.91
C ILE A 87 26.44 20.47 11.45
N PRO A 88 27.42 19.71 11.98
CA PRO A 88 27.59 18.32 11.61
C PRO A 88 26.40 17.45 12.02
N GLY A 89 26.28 16.30 11.35
CA GLY A 89 25.27 15.31 11.71
C GLY A 89 25.56 14.67 13.06
N GLY A 90 24.53 14.51 13.90
CA GLY A 90 24.67 13.91 15.24
C GLY A 90 25.11 14.87 16.33
N ASP A 91 25.37 16.13 15.98
CA ASP A 91 25.61 17.20 16.96
C ASP A 91 24.31 17.50 17.74
N PRO A 92 24.34 17.56 19.09
CA PRO A 92 23.18 17.93 19.91
C PRO A 92 22.57 19.30 19.55
N ALA A 93 23.37 20.23 19.01
CA ALA A 93 22.91 21.54 18.56
C ALA A 93 22.19 21.48 17.20
N ASN A 94 22.19 20.35 16.49
CA ASN A 94 21.57 20.24 15.18
C ASN A 94 20.04 20.31 15.27
N PRO A 95 19.38 21.32 14.66
CA PRO A 95 17.93 21.51 14.76
C PRO A 95 17.11 20.47 14.02
N LEU A 96 17.76 19.61 13.22
CA LEU A 96 17.13 18.49 12.54
C LEU A 96 17.00 17.25 13.46
N GLY A 97 17.65 17.27 14.62
CA GLY A 97 17.86 16.08 15.43
C GLY A 97 18.66 15.02 14.65
N ASP A 98 18.49 13.76 15.03
CA ASP A 98 19.36 12.68 14.57
C ASP A 98 18.65 11.66 13.66
N ARG A 99 17.36 11.85 13.38
CA ARG A 99 16.56 11.06 12.43
C ARG A 99 15.79 11.97 11.49
N TRP A 100 15.86 11.67 10.19
CA TRP A 100 15.19 12.41 9.12
C TRP A 100 14.38 11.45 8.25
N LEU A 101 13.07 11.68 8.17
CA LEU A 101 12.15 11.01 7.26
C LEU A 101 11.65 12.02 6.21
N GLY A 102 12.33 12.06 5.06
CA GLY A 102 12.10 13.03 3.99
C GLY A 102 10.82 12.75 3.20
N LEU A 103 9.99 13.77 3.05
CA LEU A 103 8.71 13.75 2.36
C LEU A 103 8.84 14.20 0.90
N GLU A 104 8.22 13.48 -0.02
CA GLU A 104 8.05 13.93 -1.40
C GLU A 104 6.93 14.96 -1.48
N VAL A 105 7.29 16.23 -1.37
CA VAL A 105 6.37 17.35 -1.58
C VAL A 105 6.80 18.07 -2.84
N ASN A 106 5.95 18.17 -3.86
CA ASN A 106 6.16 19.01 -5.06
C ASN A 106 7.54 18.83 -5.72
N GLY A 107 8.05 17.60 -5.87
CA GLY A 107 9.33 17.35 -6.54
C GLY A 107 10.57 17.57 -5.66
N THR A 108 10.41 17.80 -4.36
CA THR A 108 11.52 18.09 -3.43
C THR A 108 12.39 16.87 -3.09
N LYS A 109 12.06 15.66 -3.54
CA LYS A 109 12.91 14.47 -3.36
C LYS A 109 13.25 14.15 -1.90
N GLY A 110 12.44 14.63 -0.94
CA GLY A 110 12.67 14.43 0.50
C GLY A 110 13.76 15.30 1.13
N THR A 111 14.24 16.35 0.45
CA THR A 111 15.32 17.21 0.98
C THR A 111 14.83 18.47 1.70
N THR A 112 13.58 18.87 1.46
CA THR A 112 13.01 20.15 1.94
C THR A 112 12.03 19.97 3.09
N TYR A 113 11.12 18.99 2.99
CA TYR A 113 10.12 18.70 4.00
C TYR A 113 10.39 17.33 4.61
N ALA A 114 10.30 17.23 5.93
CA ALA A 114 10.51 15.98 6.64
C ALA A 114 9.73 15.91 7.94
N ILE A 115 9.54 14.68 8.40
CA ILE A 115 9.31 14.35 9.81
C ILE A 115 10.68 14.07 10.41
N HIS A 116 11.11 14.80 11.43
CA HIS A 116 12.46 14.68 11.97
C HIS A 116 12.50 14.89 13.49
N GLY A 117 13.65 14.59 14.11
CA GLY A 117 13.92 14.88 15.52
C GLY A 117 14.02 16.37 15.82
N ASN A 118 14.60 16.75 16.95
CA ASN A 118 14.56 18.15 17.38
C ASN A 118 15.66 18.44 18.39
N ASN A 119 16.21 19.65 18.40
CA ASN A 119 17.13 20.10 19.46
C ASN A 119 16.44 21.02 20.48
N ASN A 120 15.17 21.37 20.28
CA ASN A 120 14.39 22.23 21.15
C ASN A 120 13.08 21.56 21.54
N GLU A 121 13.15 20.67 22.53
CA GLU A 121 12.02 19.83 22.95
C GLU A 121 10.81 20.65 23.41
N SER A 122 11.02 21.84 24.00
CA SER A 122 9.95 22.74 24.42
C SER A 122 9.09 23.29 23.27
N SER A 123 9.52 23.10 22.02
CA SER A 123 8.80 23.54 20.83
C SER A 123 7.76 22.55 20.31
N ILE A 124 7.79 21.30 20.79
CA ILE A 124 6.81 20.27 20.42
C ILE A 124 5.41 20.67 20.92
N GLY A 125 4.39 20.41 20.10
CA GLY A 125 3.01 20.86 20.32
C GLY A 125 2.70 22.28 19.80
N LYS A 126 3.71 23.00 19.28
CA LYS A 126 3.57 24.41 18.85
C LYS A 126 3.71 24.58 17.32
N TYR A 127 3.24 25.73 16.83
CA TYR A 127 3.41 26.18 15.45
C TYR A 127 4.69 27.02 15.32
N VAL A 128 5.84 26.37 15.15
CA VAL A 128 7.16 27.03 15.25
C VAL A 128 8.11 26.73 14.10
N SER A 129 7.83 25.73 13.28
CA SER A 129 8.77 25.29 12.25
C SER A 129 8.68 26.14 10.98
N ALA A 130 9.66 25.99 10.09
CA ALA A 130 9.63 26.55 8.74
C ALA A 130 8.84 25.67 7.74
N GLY A 131 8.20 24.59 8.21
CA GLY A 131 7.39 23.70 7.39
C GLY A 131 7.57 22.22 7.69
N CYS A 132 8.73 21.82 8.24
CA CYS A 132 8.98 20.46 8.71
C CYS A 132 8.11 20.09 9.94
N ILE A 133 7.88 18.79 10.12
CA ILE A 133 7.19 18.22 11.28
C ILE A 133 8.26 17.78 12.27
N ARG A 134 8.35 18.46 13.42
CA ARG A 134 9.33 18.13 14.46
C ARG A 134 8.73 17.18 15.47
N MET A 135 9.51 16.20 15.90
CA MET A 135 9.17 15.23 16.94
C MET A 135 10.17 15.31 18.08
N HIS A 136 9.80 14.82 19.26
CA HIS A 136 10.78 14.48 20.28
C HIS A 136 11.79 13.46 19.73
N ASN A 137 13.05 13.56 20.15
CA ASN A 137 14.08 12.63 19.67
C ASN A 137 13.76 11.17 20.05
N GLU A 138 13.20 10.94 21.24
CA GLU A 138 12.75 9.61 21.69
C GLU A 138 11.64 9.03 20.78
N ASP A 139 10.69 9.87 20.37
CA ASP A 139 9.56 9.45 19.55
C ASP A 139 10.01 9.12 18.13
N ILE A 140 10.88 9.95 17.54
CA ILE A 140 11.40 9.67 16.19
C ILE A 140 12.35 8.47 16.20
N HIS A 141 13.06 8.18 17.30
CA HIS A 141 13.85 6.95 17.43
C HIS A 141 12.98 5.71 17.37
N TRP A 142 11.80 5.76 18.00
CA TRP A 142 10.82 4.69 17.93
C TRP A 142 10.19 4.58 16.54
N LEU A 143 9.79 5.70 15.93
CA LEU A 143 9.08 5.72 14.65
C LEU A 143 9.99 5.34 13.47
N TYR A 144 11.21 5.86 13.44
CA TYR A 144 12.14 5.69 12.32
C TYR A 144 12.37 4.25 11.86
N PRO A 145 12.61 3.25 12.73
CA PRO A 145 12.80 1.86 12.30
C PRO A 145 11.52 1.22 11.75
N GLN A 146 10.34 1.69 12.17
CA GLN A 146 9.06 1.12 11.74
C GLN A 146 8.75 1.51 10.28
N ILE A 147 9.04 2.76 9.90
CA ILE A 147 8.59 3.32 8.63
C ILE A 147 9.38 2.79 7.42
N ALA A 148 8.72 2.17 6.46
CA ALA A 148 9.32 1.84 5.17
C ALA A 148 9.47 3.07 4.24
N ARG A 149 10.34 2.96 3.21
CA ARG A 149 10.27 3.90 2.08
C ARG A 149 8.93 3.69 1.36
N ASN A 150 8.42 4.76 0.77
CA ASN A 150 7.11 4.87 0.13
C ASN A 150 5.90 4.83 1.09
N THR A 151 6.09 4.76 2.42
CA THR A 151 4.99 4.87 3.38
C THR A 151 4.22 6.17 3.17
N LYS A 152 2.89 6.06 3.12
CA LYS A 152 1.97 7.18 2.88
C LYS A 152 1.92 8.09 4.11
N VAL A 153 1.90 9.40 3.87
CA VAL A 153 1.75 10.43 4.90
C VAL A 153 0.61 11.35 4.50
N VAL A 154 -0.41 11.46 5.34
CA VAL A 154 -1.50 12.41 5.17
C VAL A 154 -1.27 13.57 6.12
N ILE A 155 -1.20 14.79 5.60
CA ILE A 155 -1.08 16.00 6.40
C ILE A 155 -2.32 16.83 6.19
N ILE A 156 -3.03 17.18 7.27
CA ILE A 156 -4.30 17.90 7.20
C ILE A 156 -4.51 18.77 8.44
N SER A 157 -5.37 19.78 8.33
CA SER A 157 -5.94 20.48 9.48
C SER A 157 -7.42 20.13 9.60
N SER A 158 -7.81 19.37 10.63
CA SER A 158 -9.16 18.84 10.78
C SER A 158 -9.60 18.74 12.23
N SER A 159 -10.91 18.82 12.50
CA SER A 159 -11.51 18.50 13.81
C SER A 159 -11.83 17.01 13.97
N LEU A 160 -11.64 16.20 12.92
CA LEU A 160 -11.84 14.76 12.97
C LEU A 160 -10.76 14.08 13.83
N SER A 161 -11.09 12.92 14.40
CA SER A 161 -10.10 12.05 15.04
C SER A 161 -9.10 11.52 14.02
N LEU A 162 -7.92 11.08 14.50
CA LEU A 162 -6.91 10.47 13.64
C LEU A 162 -7.47 9.25 12.90
N ASP A 163 -8.30 8.44 13.56
CA ASP A 163 -8.94 7.26 12.95
C ASP A 163 -9.87 7.65 11.80
N SER A 164 -10.73 8.65 11.99
CA SER A 164 -11.61 9.15 10.94
C SER A 164 -10.84 9.74 9.77
N ILE A 165 -9.73 10.45 10.03
CA ILE A 165 -8.87 10.97 8.96
C ILE A 165 -8.23 9.81 8.19
N ALA A 166 -7.70 8.80 8.89
CA ALA A 166 -7.10 7.63 8.28
C ALA A 166 -8.10 6.87 7.40
N ALA A 167 -9.31 6.60 7.91
CA ALA A 167 -10.39 5.94 7.18
C ALA A 167 -10.77 6.72 5.91
N ASN A 168 -10.96 8.03 6.03
CA ASN A 168 -11.26 8.91 4.89
C ASN A 168 -10.13 8.98 3.86
N ASN A 169 -8.92 8.58 4.24
CA ASN A 169 -7.75 8.50 3.37
C ASN A 169 -7.41 7.07 2.94
N GLY A 170 -8.37 6.15 3.05
CA GLY A 170 -8.28 4.79 2.52
C GLY A 170 -7.60 3.78 3.45
N TYR A 171 -7.37 4.13 4.73
CA TYR A 171 -6.87 3.17 5.71
C TYR A 171 -7.99 2.25 6.18
N SER A 172 -7.79 0.95 6.07
CA SER A 172 -8.77 -0.05 6.50
C SER A 172 -8.45 -0.53 7.91
N PHE A 173 -9.34 -0.21 8.86
CA PHE A 173 -9.24 -0.70 10.23
C PHE A 173 -9.62 -2.17 10.34
N GLY A 174 -8.94 -2.91 11.23
CA GLY A 174 -9.21 -4.32 11.46
C GLY A 174 -8.81 -5.27 10.33
N ILE A 175 -8.17 -4.74 9.27
CA ILE A 175 -7.65 -5.54 8.16
C ILE A 175 -6.13 -5.68 8.31
N THR A 176 -5.63 -6.90 8.47
CA THR A 176 -4.19 -7.23 8.47
C THR A 176 -3.82 -7.93 7.18
N ALA A 177 -2.88 -7.38 6.42
CA ALA A 177 -2.31 -8.03 5.24
C ALA A 177 -1.17 -8.98 5.65
N PHE A 178 -1.09 -10.16 5.04
CA PHE A 178 -0.02 -11.13 5.27
C PHE A 178 0.24 -11.98 4.02
N ALA A 179 1.50 -12.38 3.83
CA ALA A 179 1.88 -13.20 2.69
C ALA A 179 1.18 -14.57 2.75
N GLY A 180 0.66 -15.03 1.62
CA GLY A 180 0.01 -16.33 1.48
C GLY A 180 0.57 -17.17 0.35
N THR A 181 0.35 -18.48 0.42
CA THR A 181 0.73 -19.44 -0.62
C THR A 181 -0.48 -20.29 -0.99
N PHE A 182 -0.73 -20.45 -2.28
CA PHE A 182 -1.70 -21.43 -2.78
C PHE A 182 -0.98 -22.73 -3.10
N ILE A 183 -1.55 -23.86 -2.73
CA ILE A 183 -1.11 -25.19 -3.16
C ILE A 183 -2.16 -25.66 -4.15
N ILE A 184 -1.82 -25.72 -5.43
CA ILE A 184 -2.73 -26.15 -6.50
C ILE A 184 -2.08 -27.37 -7.17
N ASP A 185 -2.80 -28.48 -7.23
CA ASP A 185 -2.27 -29.76 -7.74
C ASP A 185 -0.93 -30.17 -7.10
N GLY A 186 -0.81 -29.92 -5.78
CA GLY A 186 0.41 -30.19 -5.00
C GLY A 186 1.56 -29.21 -5.22
N LYS A 187 1.41 -28.19 -6.07
CA LYS A 187 2.45 -27.20 -6.36
C LYS A 187 2.24 -25.92 -5.55
N PRO A 188 3.22 -25.48 -4.73
CA PRO A 188 3.14 -24.22 -4.01
C PRO A 188 3.36 -23.02 -4.95
N LEU A 189 2.43 -22.08 -4.92
CA LEU A 189 2.44 -20.83 -5.66
C LEU A 189 2.28 -19.67 -4.68
N ARG A 190 3.36 -18.91 -4.47
CA ARG A 190 3.34 -17.73 -3.62
C ARG A 190 2.52 -16.62 -4.31
N LEU A 191 1.57 -16.04 -3.57
CA LEU A 191 0.76 -14.94 -4.08
C LEU A 191 1.60 -13.67 -4.24
N LYS A 192 1.30 -12.89 -5.28
CA LYS A 192 1.87 -11.56 -5.51
C LYS A 192 1.22 -10.52 -4.61
N ASP A 193 -0.09 -10.63 -4.43
CA ASP A 193 -0.85 -9.80 -3.50
C ASP A 193 -1.06 -10.54 -2.17
N ASP A 194 -0.91 -9.82 -1.05
CA ASP A 194 -1.10 -10.38 0.29
C ASP A 194 -2.53 -10.90 0.48
N LEU A 195 -2.69 -11.94 1.30
CA LEU A 195 -3.99 -12.26 1.90
C LEU A 195 -4.35 -11.19 2.92
N ILE A 196 -5.64 -11.00 3.19
CA ILE A 196 -6.08 -10.10 4.26
C ILE A 196 -6.90 -10.85 5.31
N LEU A 197 -6.69 -10.50 6.58
CA LEU A 197 -7.45 -10.98 7.72
C LEU A 197 -8.30 -9.83 8.26
N GLU A 198 -9.61 -10.02 8.31
CA GLU A 198 -10.54 -9.08 8.98
C GLU A 198 -11.52 -9.87 9.83
N SER A 199 -11.68 -9.50 11.10
CA SER A 199 -12.63 -10.17 12.01
C SER A 199 -12.50 -11.69 12.02
N SER A 200 -11.26 -12.20 12.09
CA SER A 200 -10.92 -13.63 12.04
C SER A 200 -11.27 -14.35 10.73
N ARG A 201 -11.54 -13.61 9.64
CA ARG A 201 -11.87 -14.15 8.32
C ARG A 201 -10.78 -13.80 7.33
N VAL A 202 -10.31 -14.80 6.60
CA VAL A 202 -9.32 -14.64 5.54
C VAL A 202 -10.03 -14.26 4.24
N PHE A 203 -9.48 -13.29 3.52
CA PHE A 203 -9.88 -12.94 2.18
C PHE A 203 -8.71 -13.05 1.22
N VAL A 204 -9.01 -13.46 -0.01
CA VAL A 204 -8.05 -13.71 -1.09
C VAL A 204 -8.18 -12.64 -2.19
N PRO A 205 -7.08 -12.23 -2.85
CA PRO A 205 -7.13 -11.27 -3.93
C PRO A 205 -7.88 -11.87 -5.13
N LEU A 206 -9.04 -11.29 -5.49
CA LEU A 206 -9.96 -11.88 -6.48
C LEU A 206 -9.27 -12.14 -7.82
N ARG A 207 -8.63 -11.12 -8.40
CA ARG A 207 -8.04 -11.20 -9.74
C ARG A 207 -6.97 -12.27 -9.83
N GLU A 208 -6.06 -12.30 -8.85
CA GLU A 208 -4.98 -13.28 -8.81
C GLU A 208 -5.52 -14.69 -8.53
N THR A 209 -6.47 -14.84 -7.61
CA THR A 209 -7.14 -16.12 -7.32
C THR A 209 -7.77 -16.72 -8.57
N VAL A 210 -8.56 -15.92 -9.31
CA VAL A 210 -9.20 -16.37 -10.55
C VAL A 210 -8.17 -16.80 -11.60
N ALA A 211 -7.09 -16.01 -11.76
CA ALA A 211 -6.04 -16.33 -12.73
C ALA A 211 -5.28 -17.62 -12.37
N LEU A 212 -4.92 -17.81 -11.09
CA LEU A 212 -4.19 -19.00 -10.62
C LEU A 212 -5.03 -20.27 -10.73
N LEU A 213 -6.35 -20.17 -10.59
CA LEU A 213 -7.28 -21.29 -10.70
C LEU A 213 -7.79 -21.51 -12.14
N GLY A 214 -7.13 -20.91 -13.14
CA GLY A 214 -7.45 -21.11 -14.55
C GLY A 214 -8.77 -20.48 -15.01
N GLY A 215 -9.28 -19.50 -14.27
CA GLY A 215 -10.53 -18.83 -14.56
C GLY A 215 -10.41 -17.56 -15.39
N THR A 216 -11.57 -16.93 -15.65
CA THR A 216 -11.68 -15.64 -16.32
C THR A 216 -12.47 -14.65 -15.46
N LEU A 217 -12.09 -13.37 -15.54
CA LEU A 217 -12.74 -12.27 -14.83
C LEU A 217 -13.07 -11.17 -15.84
N LYS A 218 -14.35 -10.87 -16.03
CA LYS A 218 -14.83 -9.85 -16.97
C LYS A 218 -15.79 -8.87 -16.29
N PRO A 219 -15.70 -7.56 -16.56
CA PRO A 219 -16.72 -6.63 -16.12
C PRO A 219 -18.02 -6.85 -16.91
N GLN A 220 -19.17 -6.80 -16.24
CA GLN A 220 -20.46 -6.79 -16.89
C GLN A 220 -20.86 -5.34 -17.17
N ALA A 221 -20.84 -4.96 -18.45
CA ALA A 221 -21.05 -3.59 -18.90
C ALA A 221 -22.31 -2.95 -18.31
N GLY A 222 -22.19 -1.71 -17.82
CA GLY A 222 -23.31 -0.92 -17.29
C GLY A 222 -23.86 -1.34 -15.92
N THR A 223 -23.39 -2.44 -15.32
CA THR A 223 -23.93 -2.95 -14.03
C THR A 223 -23.01 -2.73 -12.83
N GLY A 224 -21.72 -2.56 -13.08
CA GLY A 224 -20.68 -2.57 -12.05
C GLY A 224 -20.42 -3.96 -11.45
N ALA A 225 -21.07 -5.01 -11.96
CA ALA A 225 -20.81 -6.39 -11.58
C ALA A 225 -19.63 -6.99 -12.36
N LEU A 226 -19.09 -8.07 -11.80
CA LEU A 226 -18.03 -8.88 -12.38
C LEU A 226 -18.60 -10.25 -12.69
N GLU A 227 -18.39 -10.72 -13.91
CA GLU A 227 -18.60 -12.11 -14.30
C GLU A 227 -17.29 -12.87 -14.10
N ILE A 228 -17.35 -13.91 -13.26
CA ILE A 228 -16.22 -14.72 -12.84
C ILE A 228 -16.51 -16.15 -13.25
N THR A 229 -15.67 -16.74 -14.09
CA THR A 229 -15.79 -18.14 -14.48
C THR A 229 -14.58 -18.91 -14.00
N ILE A 230 -14.79 -19.96 -13.21
CA ILE A 230 -13.73 -20.92 -12.82
C ILE A 230 -14.29 -22.32 -13.04
N GLY A 231 -13.56 -23.16 -13.77
CA GLY A 231 -14.05 -24.48 -14.18
C GLY A 231 -15.36 -24.36 -14.96
N ASN A 232 -16.41 -25.05 -14.48
CA ASN A 232 -17.75 -25.05 -15.08
C ASN A 232 -18.74 -24.09 -14.41
N ARG A 233 -18.30 -23.25 -13.46
CA ARG A 233 -19.18 -22.33 -12.73
C ARG A 233 -18.94 -20.90 -13.16
N THR A 234 -20.03 -20.20 -13.46
CA THR A 234 -20.07 -18.77 -13.69
C THR A 234 -20.80 -18.08 -12.54
N VAL A 235 -20.13 -17.07 -11.99
CA VAL A 235 -20.59 -16.27 -10.85
C VAL A 235 -20.63 -14.81 -11.27
N THR A 236 -21.78 -14.17 -11.06
CA THR A 236 -21.92 -12.72 -11.17
C THR A 236 -21.85 -12.11 -9.77
N HIS A 237 -20.82 -11.31 -9.51
CA HIS A 237 -20.61 -10.66 -8.22
C HIS A 237 -20.51 -9.15 -8.38
N LYS A 238 -21.34 -8.40 -7.64
CA LYS A 238 -21.17 -6.95 -7.53
C LYS A 238 -20.21 -6.65 -6.39
N PRO A 239 -19.11 -5.92 -6.61
CA PRO A 239 -18.18 -5.60 -5.53
C PRO A 239 -18.88 -4.96 -4.33
N LEU A 240 -18.40 -5.32 -3.14
CA LEU A 240 -18.86 -4.86 -1.83
C LEU A 240 -20.30 -5.27 -1.41
N THR A 241 -20.97 -6.15 -2.16
CA THR A 241 -22.29 -6.69 -1.78
C THR A 241 -22.19 -8.01 -1.03
N THR A 242 -23.22 -8.33 -0.25
CA THR A 242 -23.36 -9.59 0.52
C THR A 242 -24.04 -10.71 -0.27
N GLN A 243 -24.09 -10.57 -1.59
CA GLN A 243 -24.77 -11.51 -2.48
C GLN A 243 -23.98 -11.65 -3.78
N ALA A 244 -24.03 -12.85 -4.34
CA ALA A 244 -23.56 -13.16 -5.68
C ALA A 244 -24.56 -14.10 -6.35
N VAL A 245 -24.62 -14.07 -7.68
CA VAL A 245 -25.47 -14.97 -8.48
C VAL A 245 -24.59 -16.07 -9.05
N VAL A 246 -24.86 -17.32 -8.67
CA VAL A 246 -24.13 -18.51 -9.13
C VAL A 246 -25.07 -19.31 -10.01
N GLN A 247 -24.74 -19.45 -11.29
CA GLN A 247 -25.56 -20.23 -12.24
C GLN A 247 -27.06 -19.82 -12.22
N GLY A 248 -27.33 -18.53 -12.06
CA GLY A 248 -28.70 -17.98 -12.01
C GLY A 248 -29.36 -17.99 -10.62
N GLN A 249 -28.73 -18.57 -9.59
CA GLN A 249 -29.25 -18.56 -8.21
C GLN A 249 -28.51 -17.54 -7.34
N THR A 250 -29.25 -16.74 -6.58
CA THR A 250 -28.65 -15.79 -5.62
C THR A 250 -28.20 -16.53 -4.37
N LEU A 251 -26.90 -16.44 -4.05
CA LEU A 251 -26.31 -16.93 -2.81
C LEU A 251 -25.94 -15.76 -1.91
N SER A 252 -26.18 -15.92 -0.61
CA SER A 252 -25.70 -14.98 0.42
C SER A 252 -24.23 -15.26 0.71
N MET A 253 -23.44 -14.20 0.83
CA MET A 253 -22.03 -14.30 1.15
C MET A 253 -21.57 -13.13 2.02
N ILE A 254 -20.36 -13.24 2.56
CA ILE A 254 -19.72 -12.13 3.23
C ILE A 254 -19.31 -11.11 2.17
N ALA A 255 -19.55 -9.82 2.43
CA ALA A 255 -19.20 -8.79 1.48
C ALA A 255 -17.70 -8.81 1.15
N SER A 256 -17.38 -8.81 -0.14
CA SER A 256 -16.02 -8.60 -0.62
C SER A 256 -15.44 -7.27 -0.12
N LYS A 257 -14.12 -7.15 -0.09
CA LYS A 257 -13.41 -5.95 0.39
C LYS A 257 -12.65 -5.28 -0.72
N ASN A 258 -12.68 -3.95 -0.75
CA ASN A 258 -11.77 -3.17 -1.58
C ASN A 258 -10.69 -2.61 -0.67
N VAL A 259 -9.45 -3.07 -0.86
CA VAL A 259 -8.28 -2.60 -0.11
C VAL A 259 -7.24 -2.17 -1.13
N ASN A 260 -6.84 -0.90 -1.09
CA ASN A 260 -5.86 -0.31 -2.02
C ASN A 260 -6.19 -0.56 -3.51
N ASN A 261 -7.46 -0.36 -3.88
CA ASN A 261 -7.97 -0.55 -5.24
C ASN A 261 -7.86 -1.99 -5.77
N ARG A 262 -7.74 -2.96 -4.85
CA ARG A 262 -7.79 -4.41 -5.13
C ARG A 262 -9.01 -5.00 -4.46
N LEU A 263 -9.73 -5.83 -5.21
CA LEU A 263 -10.93 -6.52 -4.72
C LEU A 263 -10.53 -7.87 -4.12
N TYR A 264 -11.05 -8.15 -2.92
CA TYR A 264 -10.82 -9.37 -2.17
C TYR A 264 -12.12 -10.12 -1.91
N LEU A 265 -12.10 -11.44 -2.13
CA LEU A 265 -13.22 -12.32 -1.79
C LEU A 265 -12.96 -13.05 -0.47
N PRO A 266 -13.97 -13.29 0.36
CA PRO A 266 -13.82 -14.16 1.53
C PRO A 266 -13.39 -15.55 1.08
N LEU A 267 -12.32 -16.08 1.68
CA LEU A 267 -11.81 -17.43 1.35
C LEU A 267 -12.90 -18.49 1.52
N GLY A 268 -13.69 -18.39 2.60
CA GLY A 268 -14.81 -19.29 2.88
C GLY A 268 -15.91 -19.30 1.82
N SER A 269 -16.02 -18.25 1.00
CA SER A 269 -17.01 -18.19 -0.07
C SER A 269 -16.58 -18.92 -1.34
N LEU A 270 -15.30 -19.33 -1.49
CA LEU A 270 -14.84 -19.96 -2.73
C LEU A 270 -15.54 -21.30 -3.00
N THR A 271 -15.79 -22.10 -1.97
CA THR A 271 -16.48 -23.39 -2.11
C THR A 271 -17.90 -23.21 -2.62
N GLU A 272 -18.67 -22.30 -2.02
CA GLU A 272 -20.06 -22.07 -2.39
C GLU A 272 -20.18 -21.44 -3.78
N LEU A 273 -19.35 -20.43 -4.06
CA LEU A 273 -19.39 -19.68 -5.31
C LEU A 273 -18.90 -20.51 -6.50
N PHE A 274 -17.77 -21.19 -6.35
CA PHE A 274 -17.05 -21.81 -7.47
C PHE A 274 -17.00 -23.33 -7.40
N GLY A 275 -17.54 -23.95 -6.34
CA GLY A 275 -17.43 -25.40 -6.15
C GLY A 275 -16.01 -25.86 -5.84
N LEU A 276 -15.17 -24.96 -5.33
CA LEU A 276 -13.75 -25.19 -5.06
C LEU A 276 -13.56 -25.54 -3.59
N PRO A 277 -13.47 -26.82 -3.20
CA PRO A 277 -13.09 -27.16 -1.84
C PRO A 277 -11.67 -26.62 -1.58
N PHE A 278 -11.42 -26.23 -0.33
CA PHE A 278 -10.09 -25.79 0.06
C PHE A 278 -9.77 -26.24 1.48
N LYS A 279 -8.48 -26.31 1.80
CA LYS A 279 -7.97 -26.44 3.16
C LYS A 279 -7.15 -25.21 3.52
N TRP A 280 -7.44 -24.62 4.68
CA TRP A 280 -6.72 -23.45 5.19
C TRP A 280 -5.79 -23.86 6.35
N SER A 281 -4.50 -23.57 6.22
CA SER A 281 -3.51 -23.67 7.30
C SER A 281 -3.15 -22.28 7.81
N LYS A 282 -3.54 -21.98 9.05
CA LYS A 282 -3.22 -20.69 9.68
C LYS A 282 -1.72 -20.55 9.97
N GLN A 283 -1.07 -21.64 10.37
CA GLN A 283 0.33 -21.66 10.76
C GLN A 283 1.26 -21.39 9.57
N GLU A 284 0.92 -21.98 8.41
CA GLU A 284 1.74 -21.88 7.20
C GLU A 284 1.25 -20.77 6.25
N ALA A 285 0.09 -20.17 6.54
CA ALA A 285 -0.61 -19.26 5.64
C ALA A 285 -0.85 -19.87 4.24
N THR A 286 -1.18 -21.17 4.20
CA THR A 286 -1.39 -21.93 2.96
C THR A 286 -2.87 -22.21 2.71
N VAL A 287 -3.30 -22.03 1.46
CA VAL A 287 -4.61 -22.48 0.96
C VAL A 287 -4.37 -23.61 -0.03
N THR A 288 -4.83 -24.82 0.28
CA THR A 288 -4.74 -25.96 -0.65
C THR A 288 -6.06 -26.12 -1.39
N PHE A 289 -6.00 -26.12 -2.72
CA PHE A 289 -7.11 -26.40 -3.62
C PHE A 289 -6.98 -27.82 -4.20
#